data_AF-A0A438MKS2-F1
#
_entry.id   AF-A0A438MKS2-F1
#
_cell.length_a   1.000
_cell.length_b   1.000
_cell.length_c   1.000
_cell.angle_alpha   90.00
_cell.angle_beta   90.00
_cell.angle_gamma   90.00
#
_symmetry.space_group_name_H-M   'P 1'
#
loop_
_entity.id
_entity.type
_entity.pdbx_description
1 polymer ?
#
loop_
_entity_poly.entity_id
_entity_poly.type
_entity_poly.pdbx_seq_one_letter_code
_entity_poly.pdbx_strand_id
1 'polypeptide(L)'
;MTRVLESQMPILIVLLVLGTVAKVSTVRSGGEPGALSRLGPAVLVPGRMQAPALLVCAAGEMVLAAGLLLSTHAIFRWGTVTFFALSTYVLLELRRRRPDAGCGCFGEVSSAPVGLRSIGRTVLLTGMAVLSVWAPVTGWDAVTRPSWLMIAGVIALLALSPEIEELIDRVRYRAPCEQRRAPAESVTLARLKESGTWRAHRDELTAADPYDSWRELCWRFFVFRNHEQDDVVFAVYLSGRRPGVRMAVVSAEDSGSLPEYTTVSA
;
A
#
# COMPACT_ATOMS: atom_id res chain seq x y z
N MET A 1 -39.96 1.53 8.09
CA MET A 1 -39.11 2.34 7.18
C MET A 1 -38.08 3.18 7.92
N THR A 2 -38.45 3.91 8.98
CA THR A 2 -37.53 4.78 9.76
C THR A 2 -36.26 4.07 10.25
N ARG A 3 -36.38 2.86 10.81
CA ARG A 3 -35.21 2.08 11.28
C ARG A 3 -34.17 1.74 10.20
N VAL A 4 -34.58 1.65 8.92
CA VAL A 4 -33.65 1.40 7.81
C VAL A 4 -32.79 2.64 7.55
N LEU A 5 -33.42 3.82 7.55
CA LEU A 5 -32.76 5.11 7.27
C LEU A 5 -31.73 5.46 8.35
N GLU A 6 -32.06 5.20 9.61
CA GLU A 6 -31.21 5.51 10.78
C GLU A 6 -29.97 4.59 10.85
N SER A 7 -30.14 3.31 10.48
CA SER A 7 -29.10 2.28 10.61
C SER A 7 -27.85 2.49 9.75
N GLN A 8 -27.94 3.32 8.72
CA GLN A 8 -26.85 3.53 7.75
C GLN A 8 -25.86 4.62 8.17
N MET A 9 -26.28 5.56 9.02
CA MET A 9 -25.45 6.71 9.38
C MET A 9 -24.18 6.35 10.16
N PRO A 10 -24.20 5.46 11.17
CA PRO A 10 -23.00 5.05 11.89
C PRO A 10 -21.93 4.46 10.97
N ILE A 11 -22.36 3.67 9.98
CA ILE A 11 -21.48 3.03 9.00
C ILE A 11 -20.77 4.10 8.15
N LEU A 12 -21.52 5.07 7.63
CA LEU A 12 -20.97 6.17 6.82
C LEU A 12 -19.96 7.01 7.61
N ILE A 13 -20.28 7.33 8.87
CA ILE A 13 -19.39 8.10 9.77
C ILE A 13 -18.09 7.34 10.00
N VAL A 14 -18.17 6.07 10.39
CA VAL A 14 -16.98 5.24 10.64
C VAL A 14 -16.11 5.16 9.39
N LEU A 15 -16.71 4.97 8.21
CA LEU A 15 -15.96 4.88 6.96
C LEU A 15 -15.30 6.20 6.55
N LEU A 16 -15.96 7.34 6.74
CA LEU A 16 -15.36 8.67 6.50
C LEU A 16 -14.18 8.91 7.45
N VAL A 17 -14.30 8.54 8.73
CA VAL A 17 -13.21 8.65 9.71
C VAL A 17 -12.04 7.73 9.34
N LEU A 18 -12.30 6.47 9.01
CA LEU A 18 -11.25 5.54 8.57
C LEU A 18 -10.58 6.01 7.28
N GLY A 19 -11.36 6.51 6.32
CA GLY A 19 -10.86 7.12 5.09
C GLY A 19 -9.94 8.31 5.35
N THR A 20 -10.29 9.16 6.33
CA THR A 20 -9.47 10.30 6.74
C THR A 20 -8.15 9.83 7.35
N VAL A 21 -8.21 8.91 8.32
CA VAL A 21 -7.03 8.36 8.99
C VAL A 21 -6.08 7.74 7.97
N ALA A 22 -6.60 6.96 7.02
CA ALA A 22 -5.79 6.31 6.00
C ALA A 22 -5.09 7.34 5.08
N LYS A 23 -5.79 8.39 4.64
CA LYS A 23 -5.20 9.47 3.80
C LYS A 23 -4.12 10.24 4.55
N VAL A 24 -4.37 10.61 5.81
CA VAL A 24 -3.39 11.32 6.65
C VAL A 24 -2.18 10.45 6.95
N SER A 25 -2.38 9.18 7.27
CA SER A 25 -1.28 8.23 7.49
C SER A 25 -0.43 8.10 6.24
N THR A 26 -1.06 7.97 5.06
CA THR A 26 -0.34 7.85 3.79
C THR A 26 0.55 9.07 3.50
N VAL A 27 0.02 10.28 3.72
CA VAL A 27 0.80 11.52 3.54
C VAL A 27 1.94 11.63 4.55
N ARG A 28 1.70 11.24 5.81
CA ARG A 28 2.73 11.29 6.88
C ARG A 28 3.83 10.24 6.71
N SER A 29 3.49 9.05 6.23
CA SER A 29 4.43 7.96 6.02
C SER A 29 5.36 8.18 4.83
N GLY A 30 5.09 9.19 3.98
CA GLY A 30 5.95 9.57 2.87
C GLY A 30 6.22 8.41 1.91
N GLY A 31 5.16 7.67 1.55
CA GLY A 31 5.22 6.43 0.77
C GLY A 31 6.11 6.50 -0.48
N GLU A 32 6.53 5.33 -0.95
CA GLU A 32 7.44 5.17 -2.11
C GLU A 32 7.06 6.09 -3.29
N PRO A 33 8.04 6.56 -4.10
CA PRO A 33 7.74 7.38 -5.27
C PRO A 33 6.72 6.68 -6.19
N GLY A 34 5.49 7.20 -6.22
CA GLY A 34 4.36 6.61 -6.97
C GLY A 34 3.27 5.94 -6.11
N ALA A 35 3.39 5.89 -4.79
CA ALA A 35 2.32 5.43 -3.92
C ALA A 35 1.10 6.38 -3.96
N LEU A 36 1.37 7.69 -3.98
CA LEU A 36 0.35 8.74 -4.12
C LEU A 36 -0.35 8.74 -5.48
N SER A 37 0.35 8.35 -6.56
CA SER A 37 -0.23 8.32 -7.90
C SER A 37 -1.13 7.12 -8.16
N ARG A 38 -1.23 6.17 -7.21
CA ARG A 38 -2.15 5.03 -7.26
C ARG A 38 -3.42 5.26 -6.44
N LEU A 39 -3.58 6.44 -5.84
CA LEU A 39 -4.63 6.75 -4.87
C LEU A 39 -5.67 7.70 -5.45
N GLY A 40 -6.70 7.15 -6.08
CA GLY A 40 -7.97 7.85 -6.32
C GLY A 40 -7.78 9.14 -7.14
N PRO A 41 -8.46 10.26 -6.80
CA PRO A 41 -8.39 11.51 -7.56
C PRO A 41 -6.98 12.09 -7.70
N ALA A 42 -6.02 11.68 -6.86
CA ALA A 42 -4.62 12.11 -6.95
C ALA A 42 -3.94 11.65 -8.25
N VAL A 43 -4.47 10.62 -8.92
CA VAL A 43 -4.07 10.22 -10.29
C VAL A 43 -4.29 11.36 -11.30
N LEU A 44 -5.29 12.20 -11.08
CA LEU A 44 -5.68 13.29 -11.99
C LEU A 44 -4.89 14.59 -11.73
N VAL A 45 -4.04 14.60 -10.69
CA VAL A 45 -3.39 15.80 -10.17
C VAL A 45 -1.86 15.65 -10.31
N PRO A 46 -1.12 16.71 -10.72
CA PRO A 46 0.34 16.67 -10.83
C PRO A 46 1.01 16.26 -9.51
N GLY A 47 2.13 15.53 -9.57
CA GLY A 47 2.81 14.96 -8.39
C GLY A 47 2.99 15.91 -7.20
N ARG A 48 3.35 17.18 -7.45
CA ARG A 48 3.50 18.22 -6.42
C ARG A 48 2.21 18.60 -5.67
N MET A 49 1.05 18.30 -6.25
CA MET A 49 -0.27 18.61 -5.70
C MET A 49 -1.02 17.38 -5.18
N GLN A 50 -0.43 16.18 -5.24
CA GLN A 50 -1.09 14.95 -4.78
C GLN A 50 -1.29 14.93 -3.25
N ALA A 51 -0.25 15.25 -2.49
CA ALA A 51 -0.32 15.34 -1.03
C ALA A 51 -1.32 16.41 -0.53
N PRO A 52 -1.31 17.67 -1.02
CA PRO A 52 -2.31 18.65 -0.60
C PRO A 52 -3.73 18.28 -1.05
N ALA A 53 -3.92 17.68 -2.24
CA ALA A 53 -5.24 17.22 -2.67
C ALA A 53 -5.81 16.12 -1.76
N LEU A 54 -4.98 15.16 -1.33
CA LEU A 54 -5.39 14.13 -0.37
C LEU A 54 -5.73 14.72 1.00
N LEU A 55 -4.97 15.71 1.48
CA LEU A 55 -5.26 16.38 2.75
C LEU A 55 -6.56 17.19 2.71
N VAL A 56 -6.83 17.89 1.59
CA VAL A 56 -8.12 18.59 1.39
C VAL A 56 -9.28 17.60 1.37
N CYS A 57 -9.12 16.46 0.69
CA CYS A 57 -10.12 15.39 0.68
C CYS A 57 -10.34 14.84 2.09
N ALA A 58 -9.27 14.55 2.83
CA ALA A 58 -9.34 14.07 4.22
C ALA A 58 -10.02 15.09 5.16
N ALA A 59 -9.75 16.39 4.99
CA ALA A 59 -10.44 17.44 5.72
C ALA A 59 -11.94 17.47 5.38
N GLY A 60 -12.30 17.33 4.10
CA GLY A 60 -13.68 17.23 3.65
C GLY A 60 -14.41 16.01 4.23
N GLU A 61 -13.75 14.84 4.28
CA GLU A 61 -14.29 13.63 4.91
C GLU A 61 -14.54 13.83 6.41
N MET A 62 -13.61 14.48 7.12
CA MET A 62 -13.77 14.76 8.55
C MET A 62 -14.91 15.74 8.83
N VAL A 63 -15.05 16.80 8.03
CA VAL A 63 -16.20 17.73 8.12
C VAL A 63 -17.51 16.97 7.82
N LEU A 64 -17.47 16.11 6.80
CA LEU A 64 -18.40 15.03 6.49
C LEU A 64 -18.96 14.33 7.74
N ALA A 65 -18.03 13.62 8.39
CA ALA A 65 -18.29 12.78 9.53
C ALA A 65 -18.80 13.57 10.74
N ALA A 66 -18.15 14.69 11.06
CA ALA A 66 -18.53 15.54 12.19
C ALA A 66 -19.93 16.13 12.00
N GLY A 67 -20.24 16.60 10.78
CA GLY A 67 -21.55 17.12 10.43
C GLY A 67 -22.66 16.08 10.54
N LEU A 68 -22.43 14.86 10.06
CA LEU A 68 -23.38 13.75 10.22
C LEU A 68 -23.55 13.30 11.67
N LEU A 69 -22.47 13.35 12.47
CA LEU A 69 -22.49 12.92 13.86
C LEU A 69 -23.27 13.89 14.75
N LEU A 70 -23.03 15.19 14.57
CA LEU A 70 -23.50 16.25 15.47
C LEU A 70 -24.74 17.01 14.96
N SER A 71 -25.09 16.87 13.68
CA SER A 71 -26.14 17.69 13.06
C SER A 71 -27.12 16.87 12.22
N THR A 72 -28.34 17.41 12.07
CA THR A 72 -29.36 16.94 11.14
C THR A 72 -29.45 17.80 9.88
N HIS A 73 -28.55 18.77 9.69
CA HIS A 73 -28.60 19.68 8.53
C HIS A 73 -28.46 18.92 7.21
N ALA A 74 -29.36 19.25 6.27
CA ALA A 74 -29.41 18.63 4.96
C ALA A 74 -28.11 18.81 4.16
N ILE A 75 -27.35 19.89 4.40
CA ILE A 75 -26.08 20.18 3.73
C ILE A 75 -25.09 19.03 3.90
N PHE A 76 -24.91 18.52 5.13
CA PHE A 76 -23.96 17.44 5.38
C PHE A 76 -24.40 16.13 4.73
N ARG A 77 -25.70 15.84 4.73
CA ARG A 77 -26.26 14.62 4.13
C ARG A 77 -26.14 14.60 2.62
N TRP A 78 -26.55 15.67 1.96
CA TRP A 78 -26.38 15.83 0.52
C TRP A 78 -24.90 15.93 0.14
N GLY A 79 -24.07 16.52 0.99
CA GLY A 79 -22.62 16.51 0.85
C GLY A 79 -22.06 15.08 0.84
N THR A 80 -22.48 14.22 1.77
CA THR A 80 -22.07 12.81 1.82
C THR A 80 -22.56 12.02 0.61
N VAL A 81 -23.80 12.24 0.17
CA VAL A 81 -24.33 11.65 -1.08
C VAL A 81 -23.46 12.05 -2.26
N THR A 82 -23.18 13.35 -2.40
CA THR A 82 -22.36 13.89 -3.50
C THR A 82 -20.95 13.33 -3.46
N PHE A 83 -20.36 13.23 -2.27
CA PHE A 83 -19.03 12.68 -2.06
C PHE A 83 -18.91 11.22 -2.53
N PHE A 84 -19.83 10.35 -2.07
CA PHE A 84 -19.83 8.94 -2.48
C PHE A 84 -20.24 8.76 -3.94
N ALA A 85 -21.18 9.56 -4.46
CA ALA A 85 -21.56 9.52 -5.87
C ALA A 85 -20.39 9.93 -6.78
N LEU A 86 -19.66 10.99 -6.43
CA LEU A 86 -18.46 11.43 -7.13
C LEU A 86 -17.36 10.36 -7.06
N SER A 87 -17.16 9.76 -5.88
CA SER A 87 -16.21 8.65 -5.71
C SER A 87 -16.56 7.46 -6.61
N THR A 88 -17.84 7.08 -6.66
CA THR A 88 -18.33 6.02 -7.54
C THR A 88 -18.13 6.36 -9.01
N TYR A 89 -18.43 7.60 -9.42
CA TYR A 89 -18.19 8.07 -10.78
C TYR A 89 -16.71 8.01 -11.16
N VAL A 90 -15.83 8.51 -10.30
CA VAL A 90 -14.37 8.48 -10.52
C VAL A 90 -13.88 7.04 -10.65
N LEU A 91 -14.35 6.10 -9.82
CA LEU A 91 -13.98 4.68 -9.94
C LEU A 91 -14.48 4.04 -11.24
N LEU A 92 -15.70 4.36 -11.67
CA LEU A 92 -16.23 3.89 -12.96
C LEU A 92 -15.39 4.42 -14.12
N GLU A 93 -15.01 5.70 -14.08
CA GLU A 93 -14.21 6.33 -15.13
C GLU A 93 -12.76 5.81 -15.13
N LEU A 94 -12.16 5.61 -13.95
CA LEU A 94 -10.84 4.99 -13.83
C LEU A 94 -10.85 3.57 -14.38
N ARG A 95 -11.87 2.76 -14.08
CA ARG A 95 -12.00 1.42 -14.65
C ARG A 95 -12.12 1.44 -16.18
N ARG A 96 -12.76 2.46 -16.75
CA ARG A 96 -12.89 2.62 -18.21
C ARG A 96 -11.57 3.05 -18.88
N ARG A 97 -10.78 3.91 -18.23
CA ARG A 97 -9.57 4.52 -18.84
C ARG A 97 -8.25 3.86 -18.45
N ARG A 98 -8.14 3.30 -17.23
CA ARG A 98 -6.92 2.78 -16.61
C ARG A 98 -7.27 1.65 -15.62
N PRO A 99 -7.61 0.43 -16.09
CA PRO A 99 -8.00 -0.68 -15.20
C PRO A 99 -6.90 -1.09 -14.20
N ASP A 100 -5.63 -0.75 -14.48
CA ASP A 100 -4.47 -1.06 -13.63
C ASP A 100 -4.21 -0.03 -12.51
N ALA A 101 -4.96 1.08 -12.47
CA ALA A 101 -4.84 2.07 -11.40
C ALA A 101 -5.62 1.63 -10.15
N GLY A 102 -5.08 1.90 -8.95
CA GLY A 102 -5.72 1.56 -7.67
C GLY A 102 -6.92 2.45 -7.33
N CYS A 103 -7.82 1.94 -6.46
CA CYS A 103 -9.08 2.63 -6.15
C CYS A 103 -8.91 3.84 -5.21
N GLY A 104 -7.88 3.84 -4.34
CA GLY A 104 -7.46 4.96 -3.51
C GLY A 104 -8.47 5.55 -2.51
N CYS A 105 -9.71 5.09 -2.48
CA CYS A 105 -10.74 5.57 -1.55
C CYS A 105 -10.33 5.39 -0.07
N PHE A 106 -9.40 4.46 0.23
CA PHE A 106 -8.91 4.13 1.58
C PHE A 106 -7.38 4.24 1.75
N GLY A 107 -6.68 5.08 0.97
CA GLY A 107 -5.22 5.20 1.08
C GLY A 107 -4.45 3.93 0.62
N GLU A 108 -3.19 3.77 1.04
CA GLU A 108 -2.28 2.65 0.65
C GLU A 108 -2.78 1.24 0.99
N VAL A 109 -3.84 1.13 1.79
CA VAL A 109 -4.44 -0.16 2.17
C VAL A 109 -5.06 -0.85 0.94
N SER A 110 -5.59 -0.08 -0.02
CA SER A 110 -6.28 -0.54 -1.23
C SER A 110 -5.46 -0.27 -2.50
N SER A 111 -4.33 -0.99 -2.65
CA SER A 111 -3.45 -0.91 -3.83
C SER A 111 -3.81 -1.90 -4.95
N ALA A 112 -4.83 -2.73 -4.71
CA ALA A 112 -5.40 -3.65 -5.69
C ALA A 112 -5.99 -2.91 -6.90
N PRO A 113 -5.90 -3.47 -8.13
CA PRO A 113 -6.58 -2.94 -9.30
C PRO A 113 -8.08 -2.76 -9.05
N VAL A 114 -8.71 -1.77 -9.70
CA VAL A 114 -10.13 -1.44 -9.48
C VAL A 114 -11.05 -2.58 -9.95
N GLY A 115 -11.36 -3.49 -9.02
CA GLY A 115 -12.28 -4.60 -9.24
C GLY A 115 -13.76 -4.20 -9.18
N LEU A 116 -14.62 -5.01 -9.80
CA LEU A 116 -16.09 -4.91 -9.75
C LEU A 116 -16.63 -4.77 -8.33
N ARG A 117 -15.99 -5.44 -7.36
CA ARG A 117 -16.37 -5.40 -5.94
C ARG A 117 -16.15 -4.03 -5.30
N SER A 118 -15.06 -3.33 -5.65
CA SER A 118 -14.79 -1.98 -5.13
C SER A 118 -15.83 -0.97 -5.62
N ILE A 119 -16.23 -1.07 -6.89
CA ILE A 119 -17.34 -0.28 -7.46
C ILE A 119 -18.66 -0.63 -6.76
N GLY A 120 -18.93 -1.92 -6.55
CA GLY A 120 -20.12 -2.36 -5.82
C GLY A 120 -20.17 -1.77 -4.40
N ARG A 121 -19.03 -1.71 -3.71
CA ARG A 121 -18.90 -1.11 -2.37
C ARG A 121 -19.23 0.37 -2.42
N THR A 122 -18.68 1.14 -3.35
CA THR A 122 -18.97 2.58 -3.42
C THR A 122 -20.42 2.85 -3.85
N VAL A 123 -20.98 2.06 -4.75
CA VAL A 123 -22.43 2.12 -5.11
C VAL A 123 -23.31 1.85 -3.89
N LEU A 124 -22.98 0.82 -3.10
CA LEU A 124 -23.70 0.50 -1.86
C LEU A 124 -23.62 1.67 -0.87
N LEU A 125 -22.44 2.26 -0.69
CA LEU A 125 -22.25 3.44 0.17
C LEU A 125 -23.01 4.67 -0.33
N THR A 126 -23.06 4.90 -1.65
CA THR A 126 -23.90 5.94 -2.25
C THR A 126 -25.38 5.68 -1.93
N GLY A 127 -25.86 4.44 -2.07
CA GLY A 127 -27.23 4.07 -1.72
C GLY A 127 -27.53 4.29 -0.24
N MET A 128 -26.64 3.87 0.65
CA MET A 128 -26.73 4.10 2.10
C MET A 128 -26.77 5.61 2.43
N ALA A 129 -25.95 6.42 1.75
CA ALA A 129 -25.96 7.87 1.91
C ALA A 129 -27.28 8.49 1.45
N VAL A 130 -27.83 8.06 0.31
CA VAL A 130 -29.14 8.55 -0.18
C VAL A 130 -30.24 8.24 0.83
N LEU A 131 -30.26 7.02 1.38
CA LEU A 131 -31.20 6.62 2.41
C LEU A 131 -31.06 7.46 3.69
N SER A 132 -29.84 7.88 4.04
CA SER A 132 -29.62 8.72 5.23
C SER A 132 -30.19 10.13 5.13
N VAL A 133 -30.45 10.64 3.90
CA VAL A 133 -30.98 11.99 3.67
C VAL A 133 -32.28 12.23 4.45
N TRP A 134 -33.13 11.21 4.54
CA TRP A 134 -34.44 11.29 5.16
C TRP A 134 -34.49 10.80 6.61
N ALA A 135 -33.36 10.46 7.25
CA ALA A 135 -33.35 10.01 8.64
C ALA A 135 -33.66 11.19 9.59
N PRO A 136 -34.65 11.15 10.49
CA PRO A 136 -34.97 12.31 11.33
C PRO A 136 -34.03 12.48 12.55
N VAL A 137 -32.91 11.75 12.61
CA VAL A 137 -32.03 11.66 13.80
C VAL A 137 -30.60 12.10 13.50
N THR A 138 -29.82 12.34 14.55
CA THR A 138 -28.38 12.58 14.47
C THR A 138 -27.59 11.26 14.39
N GLY A 139 -26.34 11.31 13.93
CA GLY A 139 -25.43 10.16 13.97
C GLY A 139 -25.23 9.60 15.37
N TRP A 140 -25.17 10.48 16.37
CA TRP A 140 -25.03 10.08 17.77
C TRP A 140 -26.22 9.22 18.24
N ASP A 141 -27.44 9.67 17.97
CA ASP A 141 -28.65 8.93 18.35
C ASP A 141 -28.72 7.56 17.65
N ALA A 142 -28.34 7.51 16.37
CA ALA A 142 -28.32 6.28 15.59
C ALA A 142 -27.30 5.25 16.13
N VAL A 143 -26.18 5.69 16.69
CA VAL A 143 -25.18 4.80 17.32
C VAL A 143 -25.73 4.15 18.60
N THR A 144 -26.49 4.90 19.40
CA THR A 144 -27.03 4.39 20.68
C THR A 144 -28.14 3.36 20.50
N ARG A 145 -28.69 3.20 19.29
CA ARG A 145 -29.79 2.28 18.97
C ARG A 145 -29.41 1.33 17.83
N PRO A 146 -28.46 0.40 18.07
CA PRO A 146 -28.03 -0.53 17.03
C PRO A 146 -29.20 -1.40 16.55
N SER A 147 -29.28 -1.58 15.23
CA SER A 147 -30.31 -2.42 14.61
C SER A 147 -29.68 -3.54 13.79
N TRP A 148 -30.42 -4.63 13.57
CA TRP A 148 -29.95 -5.74 12.74
C TRP A 148 -29.61 -5.32 11.31
N LEU A 149 -30.23 -4.24 10.80
CA LEU A 149 -29.96 -3.67 9.49
C LEU A 149 -28.58 -3.01 9.40
N MET A 150 -28.08 -2.45 10.51
CA MET A 150 -26.70 -1.96 10.60
C MET A 150 -25.73 -3.14 10.47
N ILE A 151 -26.00 -4.25 11.16
CA ILE A 151 -25.19 -5.47 11.09
C ILE A 151 -25.22 -6.04 9.66
N ALA A 152 -26.39 -6.11 9.02
CA ALA A 152 -26.52 -6.54 7.64
C ALA A 152 -25.75 -5.64 6.66
N GLY A 153 -25.78 -4.31 6.87
CA GLY A 153 -25.00 -3.34 6.09
C GLY A 153 -23.50 -3.54 6.25
N VAL A 154 -23.02 -3.78 7.47
CA VAL A 154 -21.61 -4.11 7.74
C VAL A 154 -21.22 -5.42 7.06
N ILE A 155 -22.03 -6.47 7.16
CA ILE A 155 -21.77 -7.77 6.50
C ILE A 155 -21.72 -7.59 4.98
N ALA A 156 -22.64 -6.84 4.39
CA ALA A 156 -22.63 -6.55 2.96
C ALA A 156 -21.35 -5.81 2.54
N LEU A 157 -20.91 -4.83 3.33
CA LEU A 157 -19.64 -4.13 3.07
C LEU A 157 -18.42 -5.05 3.22
N LEU A 158 -18.41 -5.95 4.19
CA LEU A 158 -17.35 -6.94 4.37
C LEU A 158 -17.31 -7.92 3.20
N ALA A 159 -18.46 -8.40 2.73
CA ALA A 159 -18.56 -9.29 1.57
C ALA A 159 -18.11 -8.61 0.26
N LEU A 160 -18.30 -7.29 0.16
CA LEU A 160 -17.82 -6.48 -0.97
C LEU A 160 -16.40 -5.93 -0.77
N SER A 161 -15.72 -6.20 0.34
CA SER A 161 -14.38 -5.70 0.62
C SER A 161 -13.31 -6.68 0.11
N PRO A 162 -12.64 -6.40 -1.03
CA PRO A 162 -11.54 -7.24 -1.52
C PRO A 162 -10.31 -7.22 -0.60
N GLU A 163 -10.25 -6.25 0.32
CA GLU A 163 -9.16 -6.02 1.28
C GLU A 163 -8.96 -7.19 2.25
N ILE A 164 -10.00 -7.97 2.53
CA ILE A 164 -9.92 -9.06 3.51
C ILE A 164 -9.17 -10.25 2.90
N GLU A 165 -9.42 -10.56 1.62
CA GLU A 165 -8.70 -11.61 0.90
C GLU A 165 -7.22 -11.22 0.72
N GLU A 166 -6.92 -9.97 0.32
CA GLU A 166 -5.52 -9.52 0.21
C GLU A 166 -4.81 -9.39 1.57
N LEU A 167 -5.48 -8.96 2.63
CA LEU A 167 -4.90 -8.92 3.97
C LEU A 167 -4.66 -10.35 4.49
N ILE A 168 -5.60 -11.27 4.26
CA ILE A 168 -5.43 -12.69 4.57
C ILE A 168 -4.29 -13.27 3.75
N ASP A 169 -4.19 -12.99 2.46
CA ASP A 169 -3.12 -13.47 1.60
C ASP A 169 -1.78 -12.82 1.92
N ARG A 170 -1.74 -11.55 2.35
CA ARG A 170 -0.49 -10.89 2.80
C ARG A 170 -0.03 -11.41 4.17
N VAL A 171 -0.98 -11.81 5.02
CA VAL A 171 -0.70 -12.47 6.32
C VAL A 171 -0.29 -13.93 6.10
N ARG A 172 -0.90 -14.62 5.14
CA ARG A 172 -0.68 -16.03 4.81
C ARG A 172 0.55 -16.25 3.93
N TYR A 173 0.80 -15.33 3.00
CA TYR A 173 1.94 -15.26 2.10
C TYR A 173 2.74 -13.99 2.38
N ARG A 174 3.77 -14.14 3.21
CA ARG A 174 4.72 -13.07 3.50
C ARG A 174 5.38 -12.62 2.19
N ALA A 175 5.18 -11.35 1.80
CA ALA A 175 5.68 -10.82 0.52
C ALA A 175 7.12 -11.30 0.20
N PRO A 176 7.39 -11.77 -1.04
CA PRO A 176 8.71 -12.25 -1.45
C PRO A 176 9.82 -11.26 -1.14
N CYS A 177 11.02 -11.75 -0.83
CA CYS A 177 12.11 -10.89 -0.36
C CYS A 177 12.57 -9.87 -1.40
N GLU A 178 12.37 -10.12 -2.70
CA GLU A 178 12.68 -9.19 -3.77
C GLU A 178 11.82 -7.91 -3.74
N GLN A 179 10.60 -7.98 -3.18
CA GLN A 179 9.66 -6.85 -3.09
C GLN A 179 9.77 -6.09 -1.76
N ARG A 180 10.57 -6.58 -0.81
CA ARG A 180 10.73 -5.90 0.48
C ARG A 180 11.70 -4.74 0.35
N ARG A 181 11.41 -3.66 1.07
CA ARG A 181 12.36 -2.56 1.26
C ARG A 181 13.64 -3.14 1.87
N ALA A 182 14.73 -3.11 1.09
CA ALA A 182 15.99 -3.69 1.51
C ALA A 182 16.56 -2.90 2.71
N PRO A 183 17.24 -3.57 3.65
CA PRO A 183 18.05 -2.88 4.65
C PRO A 183 19.04 -1.93 3.98
N ALA A 184 19.40 -0.85 4.67
CA ALA A 184 20.45 0.05 4.21
C ALA A 184 21.73 -0.75 3.90
N GLU A 185 22.47 -0.31 2.89
CA GLU A 185 23.70 -0.97 2.46
C GLU A 185 24.69 -1.15 3.61
N SER A 186 24.87 -0.11 4.42
CA SER A 186 25.73 -0.13 5.60
C SER A 186 25.37 -1.23 6.60
N VAL A 187 24.07 -1.48 6.80
CA VAL A 187 23.58 -2.56 7.68
C VAL A 187 23.92 -3.93 7.10
N THR A 188 23.81 -4.07 5.78
CA THR A 188 24.10 -5.34 5.10
C THR A 188 25.62 -5.59 5.05
N LEU A 189 26.42 -4.54 4.85
CA LEU A 189 27.88 -4.58 4.92
C LEU A 189 28.37 -4.90 6.33
N ALA A 190 27.76 -4.35 7.37
CA ALA A 190 28.09 -4.71 8.76
C ALA A 190 27.85 -6.20 9.02
N ARG A 191 26.72 -6.75 8.55
CA ARG A 191 26.42 -8.18 8.64
C ARG A 191 27.41 -9.05 7.86
N LEU A 192 27.86 -8.58 6.70
CA LEU A 192 28.95 -9.24 5.96
C LEU A 192 30.22 -9.26 6.82
N LYS A 193 30.63 -8.11 7.36
CA LYS A 193 31.85 -7.95 8.17
C LYS A 193 31.82 -8.79 9.47
N GLU A 194 30.63 -9.05 10.02
CA GLU A 194 30.44 -9.94 11.18
C GLU A 194 30.46 -11.44 10.83
N SER A 195 30.24 -11.78 9.55
CA SER A 195 30.14 -13.17 9.09
C SER A 195 31.47 -13.93 9.21
N GLY A 196 31.37 -15.25 9.38
CA GLY A 196 32.54 -16.14 9.36
C GLY A 196 33.25 -16.13 8.01
N THR A 197 32.49 -16.06 6.91
CA THR A 197 33.02 -16.02 5.53
C THR A 197 33.89 -14.81 5.29
N TRP A 198 33.49 -13.63 5.78
CA TRP A 198 34.34 -12.43 5.73
C TRP A 198 35.60 -12.58 6.56
N ARG A 199 35.49 -13.03 7.81
CA ARG A 199 36.64 -13.19 8.70
C ARG A 199 37.68 -14.18 8.17
N ALA A 200 37.27 -15.15 7.36
CA ALA A 200 38.16 -16.11 6.73
C ALA A 200 38.98 -15.53 5.56
N HIS A 201 38.44 -14.56 4.81
CA HIS A 201 39.05 -14.07 3.55
C HIS A 201 39.47 -12.60 3.60
N ARG A 202 39.18 -11.87 4.68
CA ARG A 202 39.48 -10.43 4.83
C ARG A 202 40.95 -10.07 4.63
N ASP A 203 41.87 -10.99 4.94
CA ASP A 203 43.31 -10.72 4.87
C ASP A 203 43.85 -10.88 3.43
N GLU A 204 43.07 -11.53 2.55
CA GLU A 204 43.34 -11.65 1.11
C GLU A 204 42.92 -10.40 0.32
N LEU A 205 42.13 -9.51 0.94
CA LEU A 205 41.58 -8.31 0.31
C LEU A 205 42.53 -7.12 0.41
N THR A 206 42.54 -6.31 -0.63
CA THR A 206 43.33 -5.06 -0.70
C THR A 206 42.69 -3.90 0.07
N ALA A 207 41.37 -3.92 0.23
CA ALA A 207 40.60 -2.86 0.88
C ALA A 207 39.52 -3.44 1.78
N ALA A 208 39.21 -2.72 2.87
CA ALA A 208 38.18 -3.10 3.83
C ALA A 208 36.75 -2.71 3.38
N ASP A 209 36.63 -1.88 2.35
CA ASP A 209 35.36 -1.41 1.82
C ASP A 209 35.22 -1.84 0.35
N PRO A 210 33.98 -2.22 -0.07
CA PRO A 210 33.73 -2.66 -1.43
C PRO A 210 33.83 -1.50 -2.40
N TYR A 211 34.35 -1.76 -3.61
CA TYR A 211 34.38 -0.73 -4.66
C TYR A 211 33.09 -0.71 -5.49
N ASP A 212 32.34 -1.82 -5.50
CA ASP A 212 31.03 -1.91 -6.16
C ASP A 212 30.05 -2.76 -5.34
N SER A 213 28.77 -2.44 -5.45
CA SER A 213 27.70 -3.17 -4.79
C SER A 213 26.36 -3.04 -5.53
N TRP A 214 25.73 -4.17 -5.85
CA TRP A 214 24.36 -4.18 -6.39
C TRP A 214 23.43 -5.11 -5.60
N ARG A 215 22.15 -5.09 -5.96
CA ARG A 215 21.14 -5.97 -5.41
C ARG A 215 20.50 -6.72 -6.56
N GLU A 216 20.46 -8.03 -6.44
CA GLU A 216 19.73 -8.89 -7.38
C GLU A 216 18.82 -9.81 -6.58
N LEU A 217 17.52 -9.74 -6.87
CA LEU A 217 16.48 -10.47 -6.13
C LEU A 217 16.62 -10.30 -4.60
N CYS A 218 16.84 -11.40 -3.89
CA CYS A 218 16.96 -11.45 -2.44
C CYS A 218 18.41 -11.39 -1.92
N TRP A 219 19.36 -11.05 -2.78
CA TRP A 219 20.79 -11.01 -2.47
C TRP A 219 21.35 -9.61 -2.68
N ARG A 220 22.23 -9.20 -1.77
CA ARG A 220 23.10 -8.03 -1.94
C ARG A 220 24.50 -8.54 -2.25
N PHE A 221 25.09 -8.02 -3.31
CA PHE A 221 26.44 -8.35 -3.73
C PHE A 221 27.38 -7.20 -3.36
N PHE A 222 28.57 -7.56 -2.89
CA PHE A 222 29.65 -6.64 -2.58
C PHE A 222 30.93 -7.15 -3.25
N VAL A 223 31.60 -6.28 -4.01
CA VAL A 223 32.81 -6.64 -4.73
C VAL A 223 34.02 -5.96 -4.11
N PHE A 224 35.05 -6.77 -3.89
CA PHE A 224 36.34 -6.37 -3.37
C PHE A 224 37.43 -6.87 -4.32
N ARG A 225 38.62 -6.27 -4.25
CA ARG A 225 39.79 -6.79 -4.94
C ARG A 225 40.70 -7.55 -4.00
N ASN A 226 41.19 -8.72 -4.42
CA ASN A 226 42.28 -9.40 -3.72
C ASN A 226 43.65 -8.82 -4.09
N HIS A 227 44.71 -9.29 -3.43
CA HIS A 227 46.10 -8.86 -3.73
C HIS A 227 46.57 -9.23 -5.14
N GLU A 228 45.95 -10.25 -5.75
CA GLU A 228 46.23 -10.74 -7.11
C GLU A 228 45.42 -9.98 -8.19
N GLN A 229 44.65 -8.95 -7.81
CA GLN A 229 43.78 -8.15 -8.68
C GLN A 229 42.53 -8.87 -9.23
N ASP A 230 42.16 -10.01 -8.67
CA ASP A 230 40.89 -10.70 -8.96
C ASP A 230 39.73 -10.13 -8.14
N ASP A 231 38.52 -10.29 -8.69
CA ASP A 231 37.29 -9.79 -8.08
C ASP A 231 36.73 -10.82 -7.10
N VAL A 232 36.68 -10.45 -5.82
CA VAL A 232 36.08 -11.26 -4.76
C VAL A 232 34.68 -10.74 -4.47
N VAL A 233 33.67 -11.53 -4.83
CA VAL A 233 32.26 -11.18 -4.70
C VAL A 233 31.64 -11.89 -3.51
N PHE A 234 31.14 -11.12 -2.54
CA PHE A 234 30.33 -11.65 -1.44
C PHE A 234 28.85 -11.42 -1.70
N ALA A 235 28.05 -12.48 -1.62
CA ALA A 235 26.60 -12.44 -1.72
C ALA A 235 25.96 -12.64 -0.34
N VAL A 236 25.25 -11.62 0.16
CA VAL A 236 24.56 -11.63 1.45
C VAL A 236 23.07 -11.79 1.23
N TYR A 237 22.48 -12.81 1.85
CA TYR A 237 21.03 -13.02 1.78
C TYR A 237 20.29 -11.96 2.61
N LEU A 238 19.29 -11.31 2.04
CA LEU A 238 18.61 -10.16 2.68
C LEU A 238 17.59 -10.54 3.77
N SER A 239 17.29 -11.83 3.94
CA SER A 239 16.27 -12.29 4.88
C SER A 239 16.82 -13.20 5.97
N GLY A 240 16.15 -13.19 7.13
CA GLY A 240 16.54 -13.95 8.32
C GLY A 240 17.39 -13.15 9.32
N ARG A 241 17.50 -13.67 10.55
CA ARG A 241 18.34 -13.07 11.61
C ARG A 241 19.82 -13.41 11.45
N ARG A 242 20.13 -14.52 10.77
CA ARG A 242 21.49 -14.95 10.42
C ARG A 242 21.54 -15.15 8.91
N PRO A 243 21.86 -14.11 8.14
CA PRO A 243 21.84 -14.19 6.68
C PRO A 243 22.94 -15.15 6.21
N GLY A 244 22.62 -15.99 5.23
CA GLY A 244 23.64 -16.78 4.54
C GLY A 244 24.55 -15.84 3.75
N VAL A 245 25.87 -16.06 3.86
CA VAL A 245 26.88 -15.35 3.08
C VAL A 245 27.61 -16.35 2.20
N ARG A 246 27.61 -16.09 0.89
CA ARG A 246 28.37 -16.85 -0.11
C ARG A 246 29.49 -15.98 -0.66
N MET A 247 30.56 -16.60 -1.12
CA MET A 247 31.69 -15.93 -1.74
C MET A 247 32.06 -16.66 -3.03
N ALA A 248 32.45 -15.89 -4.04
CA ALA A 248 33.07 -16.38 -5.25
C ALA A 248 34.25 -15.47 -5.61
N VAL A 249 35.33 -16.04 -6.13
CA VAL A 249 36.44 -15.31 -6.74
C VAL A 249 36.26 -15.41 -8.25
N VAL A 250 36.35 -14.27 -8.93
CA VAL A 250 36.21 -14.15 -10.37
C VAL A 250 37.52 -13.58 -10.89
N SER A 251 38.32 -14.43 -11.53
CA SER A 251 39.60 -14.01 -12.11
C SER A 251 39.38 -13.33 -13.46
N ALA A 252 40.21 -12.35 -13.78
CA ALA A 252 40.11 -11.63 -15.06
C ALA A 252 40.30 -12.57 -16.27
N GLU A 253 41.08 -13.66 -16.12
CA GLU A 253 41.28 -14.67 -17.16
C GLU A 253 40.02 -15.52 -17.44
N ASP A 254 39.15 -15.72 -16.45
CA ASP A 254 37.90 -16.49 -16.56
C ASP A 254 36.74 -15.67 -17.18
N SER A 255 36.94 -14.36 -17.39
CA SER A 255 35.99 -13.50 -18.10
C SER A 255 36.05 -13.63 -19.63
N GLY A 256 37.04 -14.38 -20.14
CA GLY A 256 37.15 -14.79 -21.54
C GLY A 256 36.26 -16.00 -21.85
N SER A 257 35.10 -15.75 -22.47
CA SER A 257 34.08 -16.72 -22.89
C SER A 257 33.03 -17.11 -21.84
N LEU A 258 32.11 -16.18 -21.56
CA LEU A 258 30.74 -16.58 -21.27
C LEU A 258 30.23 -17.38 -22.49
N PRO A 259 29.82 -18.65 -22.35
CA PRO A 259 29.09 -19.30 -23.42
C PRO A 259 27.85 -18.46 -23.73
N GLU A 260 27.69 -18.17 -25.02
CA GLU A 260 26.54 -17.53 -25.63
C GLU A 260 25.25 -17.99 -24.94
N TYR A 261 24.50 -17.02 -24.43
CA TYR A 261 23.27 -17.17 -23.65
C TYR A 261 22.48 -18.43 -24.02
N THR A 262 22.31 -19.34 -23.08
CA THR A 262 21.34 -20.42 -23.23
C THR A 262 19.95 -19.79 -23.32
N THR A 263 19.32 -19.92 -24.48
CA THR A 263 17.95 -19.49 -24.73
C THR A 263 17.02 -20.28 -23.81
N VAL A 264 16.50 -19.60 -22.78
CA VAL A 264 15.43 -20.15 -21.96
C VAL A 264 14.17 -20.13 -22.83
N SER A 265 13.71 -21.32 -23.20
CA SER A 265 12.47 -21.51 -23.96
C SER A 265 11.29 -21.01 -23.13
N ALA A 266 10.41 -20.24 -23.77
CA ALA A 266 9.18 -19.69 -23.20
C ALA A 266 8.17 -20.76 -22.78
#